data_AF-A0AAD7GSL8-F1
#
_entry.id   AF-A0AAD7GSL8-F1
#
_cell.length_a   1.000
_cell.length_b   1.000
_cell.length_c   1.000
_cell.angle_alpha   90.00
_cell.angle_beta   90.00
_cell.angle_gamma   90.00
#
_symmetry.space_group_name_H-M   'P 1'
#
loop_
_entity.id
_entity.type
_entity.pdbx_description
1 polymer ?
#
loop_
_entity_poly.entity_id
_entity_poly.type
_entity_poly.pdbx_seq_one_letter_code
_entity_poly.pdbx_strand_id
1 'polypeptide(L)'
;MGLENGEAVIPLFPTADYCCGLSGSSGVLQALIERNEKGGSYVVDLLNYFNSWLAESCGEYPADVWAKIKKLHDNPVFLPHQNLLGISICCIQLLMKNAPGRVIRPNWLEDRQSDATGARVRTVKLIAEWDDNLDGSQGVQPGFNVGTRGNGVDVARWPEDLLQEVVAE
;
A
#
# COMPACT_ATOMS: atom_id res chain seq x y z
N MET A 1 15.50 19.17 -0.60
CA MET A 1 15.94 17.80 -0.26
C MET A 1 17.11 17.36 -1.15
N GLY A 2 17.99 16.47 -0.70
CA GLY A 2 19.16 16.00 -1.45
C GLY A 2 20.22 15.44 -0.51
N LEU A 3 20.92 14.38 -0.92
CA LEU A 3 22.14 13.95 -0.26
C LEU A 3 23.25 14.99 -0.47
N GLU A 4 24.34 14.89 0.29
CA GLU A 4 25.53 15.71 0.03
C GLU A 4 25.96 15.53 -1.45
N ASN A 5 26.44 16.61 -2.07
CA ASN A 5 26.89 16.63 -3.46
C ASN A 5 25.82 16.46 -4.55
N GLY A 6 24.52 16.57 -4.20
CA GLY A 6 23.44 16.53 -5.19
C GLY A 6 23.14 15.13 -5.72
N GLU A 7 23.52 14.08 -4.98
CA GLU A 7 23.15 12.71 -5.34
C GLU A 7 21.63 12.51 -5.29
N ALA A 8 21.14 11.59 -6.12
CA ALA A 8 19.74 11.23 -6.17
C ALA A 8 19.27 10.67 -4.82
N VAL A 9 18.05 11.03 -4.42
CA VAL A 9 17.41 10.52 -3.22
C VAL A 9 16.50 9.36 -3.61
N ILE A 10 16.60 8.25 -2.88
CA ILE A 10 15.69 7.12 -3.01
C ILE A 10 14.49 7.30 -2.08
N PRO A 11 13.26 7.01 -2.51
CA PRO A 11 12.12 7.03 -1.60
C PRO A 11 12.28 5.96 -0.51
N LEU A 12 11.82 6.27 0.71
CA LEU A 12 11.95 5.37 1.87
C LEU A 12 11.08 4.12 1.76
N PHE A 13 10.01 4.22 0.97
CA PHE A 13 9.05 3.17 0.69
C PHE A 13 8.82 3.13 -0.83
N PRO A 14 8.37 1.99 -1.40
CA PRO A 14 7.97 1.84 -2.81
C PRO A 14 6.72 2.64 -3.22
N THR A 15 6.72 3.94 -2.92
CA THR A 15 5.60 4.86 -3.10
C THR A 15 5.10 4.90 -4.55
N ALA A 16 5.99 4.88 -5.53
CA ALA A 16 5.60 4.91 -6.94
C ALA A 16 4.68 3.74 -7.32
N ASP A 17 5.07 2.50 -7.01
CA ASP A 17 4.30 1.30 -7.35
C ASP A 17 2.97 1.24 -6.59
N TYR A 18 3.01 1.49 -5.27
CA TYR A 18 1.80 1.47 -4.44
C TYR A 18 0.81 2.56 -4.86
N CYS A 19 1.28 3.79 -5.08
CA CYS A 19 0.42 4.90 -5.46
C CYS A 19 -0.08 4.78 -6.90
N CYS A 20 0.73 4.23 -7.82
CA CYS A 20 0.27 3.89 -9.17
C CYS A 20 -0.85 2.84 -9.12
N GLY A 21 -0.68 1.78 -8.32
CA GLY A 21 -1.71 0.76 -8.11
C GLY A 21 -3.00 1.36 -7.53
N LEU A 22 -2.89 2.15 -6.46
CA LEU A 22 -4.04 2.81 -5.84
C LEU A 22 -4.77 3.74 -6.82
N SER A 23 -4.03 4.62 -7.50
CA SER A 23 -4.61 5.56 -8.47
C SER A 23 -5.27 4.82 -9.62
N GLY A 24 -4.68 3.71 -10.07
CA GLY A 24 -5.24 2.88 -11.11
C GLY A 24 -6.52 2.16 -10.71
N SER A 25 -6.54 1.56 -9.51
CA SER A 25 -7.77 0.97 -8.97
C SER A 25 -8.89 2.01 -8.84
N SER A 26 -8.59 3.22 -8.34
CA SER A 26 -9.54 4.32 -8.30
C SER A 26 -10.04 4.72 -9.70
N GLY A 27 -9.14 4.83 -10.68
CA GLY A 27 -9.50 5.15 -12.06
C GLY A 27 -10.39 4.09 -12.71
N VAL A 28 -10.14 2.80 -12.45
CA VAL A 28 -10.99 1.69 -12.91
C VAL A 28 -12.38 1.76 -12.27
N LEU A 29 -12.46 1.98 -10.95
CA LEU A 29 -13.74 2.13 -10.26
C LEU A 29 -14.54 3.31 -10.84
N GLN A 30 -13.89 4.45 -11.08
CA GLN A 30 -14.54 5.59 -11.73
C GLN A 30 -15.03 5.25 -13.14
N ALA A 31 -14.20 4.58 -13.96
CA ALA A 31 -14.58 4.15 -15.30
C ALA A 31 -15.79 3.21 -15.31
N LEU A 32 -15.94 2.35 -14.30
CA LEU A 32 -17.11 1.47 -14.16
C LEU A 32 -18.38 2.27 -13.84
N ILE A 33 -18.29 3.27 -12.96
CA ILE A 33 -19.41 4.18 -12.65
C ILE A 33 -19.83 4.93 -13.92
N GLU A 34 -18.86 5.54 -14.61
CA GLU A 34 -19.08 6.28 -15.86
C GLU A 34 -19.69 5.40 -16.96
N ARG A 35 -19.22 4.15 -17.09
CA ARG A 35 -19.80 3.17 -18.01
C ARG A 35 -21.25 2.84 -17.67
N ASN A 36 -21.59 2.71 -16.39
CA ASN A 36 -22.95 2.43 -15.96
C ASN A 36 -23.89 3.62 -16.22
N GLU A 37 -23.43 4.84 -15.95
CA GLU A 37 -24.26 6.06 -16.06
C GLU A 37 -24.39 6.57 -17.49
N LYS A 38 -23.30 6.51 -18.28
CA LYS A 38 -23.20 7.15 -19.60
C LYS A 38 -22.98 6.17 -20.74
N GLY A 39 -22.74 4.89 -20.44
CA GLY A 39 -22.33 3.90 -21.43
C GLY A 39 -20.88 4.08 -21.89
N GLY A 40 -20.44 3.27 -22.87
CA GLY A 40 -19.16 3.40 -23.55
C GLY A 40 -18.00 2.57 -22.99
N SER A 41 -16.79 2.87 -23.49
CA SER A 41 -15.53 2.24 -23.11
C SER A 41 -14.52 3.32 -22.70
N TYR A 42 -13.78 3.05 -21.63
CA TYR A 42 -12.86 4.02 -21.02
C TYR A 42 -11.44 3.47 -21.01
N VAL A 43 -10.46 4.36 -21.14
CA VAL A 43 -9.03 4.07 -21.00
C VAL A 43 -8.53 4.80 -19.77
N VAL A 44 -7.79 4.10 -18.90
CA VAL A 44 -7.18 4.67 -17.70
C VAL A 44 -5.66 4.66 -17.90
N ASP A 45 -5.05 5.85 -17.97
CA ASP A 45 -3.60 6.04 -18.15
C ASP A 45 -2.99 6.68 -16.88
N LEU A 46 -1.89 6.10 -16.39
CA LEU A 46 -1.44 6.26 -15.00
C LEU A 46 0.08 6.30 -14.82
N LEU A 47 0.85 5.76 -15.77
CA LEU A 47 2.29 5.60 -15.60
C LEU A 47 2.92 7.01 -15.59
N ASN A 48 3.45 7.44 -14.44
CA ASN A 48 4.30 8.63 -14.23
C ASN A 48 3.64 9.95 -13.76
N TYR A 49 2.31 10.06 -13.71
CA TYR A 49 1.66 11.31 -13.26
C TYR A 49 1.73 11.52 -11.74
N PHE A 50 1.75 10.44 -10.95
CA PHE A 50 1.74 10.55 -9.48
C PHE A 50 2.98 11.26 -8.92
N ASN A 51 4.18 10.85 -9.34
CA ASN A 51 5.43 11.44 -8.83
C ASN A 51 5.57 12.91 -9.24
N SER A 52 5.19 13.22 -10.49
CA SER A 52 5.18 14.59 -11.01
C SER A 52 4.19 15.46 -10.23
N TRP A 53 2.99 14.97 -9.97
CA TRP A 53 2.00 15.65 -9.12
C TRP A 53 2.51 15.89 -7.70
N LEU A 54 3.14 14.89 -7.06
CA LEU A 54 3.69 15.04 -5.71
C LEU A 54 4.78 16.13 -5.67
N ALA A 55 5.69 16.12 -6.63
CA ALA A 55 6.79 17.07 -6.70
C ALA A 55 6.32 18.50 -7.06
N GLU A 56 5.44 18.62 -8.05
CA GLU A 56 5.04 19.90 -8.63
C GLU A 56 3.86 20.55 -7.90
N SER A 57 2.96 19.76 -7.30
CA SER A 57 1.71 20.24 -6.70
C SER A 57 1.67 20.16 -5.17
N CYS A 58 2.29 19.14 -4.55
CA CYS A 58 2.27 19.00 -3.08
C CYS A 58 3.46 19.68 -2.39
N GLY A 59 4.63 19.66 -3.04
CA GLY A 59 5.85 20.30 -2.52
C GLY A 59 6.43 19.63 -1.27
N GLU A 60 7.34 20.33 -0.58
CA GLU A 60 8.00 19.83 0.62
C GLU A 60 7.28 20.29 1.91
N TYR A 61 7.30 19.47 2.96
CA TYR A 61 6.92 19.93 4.30
C TYR A 61 7.84 21.08 4.77
N PRO A 62 7.35 22.00 5.64
CA PRO A 62 8.18 23.07 6.20
C PRO A 62 9.47 22.56 6.87
N ALA A 63 10.52 23.38 6.83
CA ALA A 63 11.84 22.99 7.34
C ALA A 63 11.84 22.61 8.83
N ASP A 64 10.99 23.25 9.65
CA ASP A 64 10.86 22.94 11.07
C ASP A 64 10.21 21.56 11.32
N VAL A 65 9.29 21.14 10.44
CA VAL A 65 8.70 19.80 10.45
C VAL A 65 9.77 18.77 10.14
N TRP A 66 10.56 18.98 9.08
CA TRP A 66 11.68 18.11 8.74
C TRP A 66 12.73 18.02 9.86
N ALA A 67 13.06 19.14 10.50
CA ALA A 67 14.00 19.16 11.62
C ALA A 67 13.49 18.33 12.81
N LYS A 68 12.20 18.42 13.14
CA LYS A 68 11.56 17.60 14.19
C LYS A 68 11.61 16.11 13.86
N ILE A 69 11.28 15.72 12.61
CA ILE A 69 11.29 14.32 12.16
C ILE A 69 12.72 13.76 12.21
N LYS A 70 13.70 14.49 11.66
CA LYS A 70 15.11 14.08 11.67
C LYS A 70 15.62 13.89 13.10
N LYS A 71 15.33 14.84 14.00
CA LYS A 71 15.69 14.75 15.42
C LYS A 71 15.02 13.57 16.10
N LEU A 72 13.76 13.28 15.77
CA LEU A 72 13.02 12.16 16.36
C LEU A 72 13.60 10.80 15.97
N HIS A 73 14.16 10.69 14.77
CA HIS A 73 14.59 9.41 14.18
C HIS A 73 16.11 9.22 14.09
N ASP A 74 16.90 10.00 14.84
CA ASP A 74 18.37 9.93 14.82
C ASP A 74 19.00 10.27 13.45
N ASN A 75 18.25 10.97 12.58
CA ASN A 75 18.67 11.48 11.26
C ASN A 75 19.39 10.44 10.37
N PRO A 76 18.74 9.32 10.00
CA PRO A 76 19.36 8.33 9.13
C PRO A 76 19.60 8.91 7.74
N VAL A 77 20.69 8.47 7.10
CA VAL A 77 21.03 8.82 5.72
C VAL A 77 20.93 7.57 4.87
N PHE A 78 20.14 7.63 3.80
CA PHE A 78 19.93 6.52 2.87
C PHE A 78 20.47 6.89 1.50
N LEU A 79 21.29 6.01 0.93
CA LEU A 79 21.98 6.20 -0.34
C LEU A 79 21.25 5.47 -1.47
N PRO A 80 21.28 5.99 -2.71
CA PRO A 80 20.49 5.46 -3.82
C PRO A 80 20.88 4.03 -4.25
N HIS A 81 22.10 3.58 -3.94
CA HIS A 81 22.57 2.23 -4.24
C HIS A 81 22.18 1.19 -3.17
N GLN A 82 21.53 1.61 -2.07
CA GLN A 82 21.05 0.70 -1.05
C GLN A 82 19.75 0.03 -1.49
N ASN A 83 19.56 -1.22 -1.06
CA ASN A 83 18.36 -1.98 -1.38
C ASN A 83 17.11 -1.38 -0.68
N LEU A 84 16.04 -1.16 -1.45
CA LEU A 84 14.80 -0.53 -0.99
C LEU A 84 14.10 -1.29 0.15
N LEU A 85 14.13 -2.63 0.15
CA LEU A 85 13.56 -3.43 1.23
C LEU A 85 14.33 -3.20 2.53
N GLY A 86 15.67 -3.15 2.46
CA GLY A 86 16.52 -2.83 3.61
C GLY A 86 16.23 -1.44 4.19
N ILE A 87 16.09 -0.43 3.33
CA ILE A 87 15.70 0.93 3.73
C ILE A 87 14.32 0.94 4.39
N SER A 88 13.35 0.25 3.78
CA SER A 88 11.97 0.18 4.29
C SER A 88 11.91 -0.46 5.69
N ILE A 89 12.64 -1.56 5.89
CA ILE A 89 12.75 -2.23 7.20
C ILE A 89 13.35 -1.30 8.25
N CYS A 90 14.44 -0.60 7.90
CA CYS A 90 15.08 0.36 8.80
C CYS A 90 14.11 1.49 9.21
N CYS A 91 13.36 2.04 8.24
CA CYS A 91 12.36 3.06 8.50
C CYS A 91 11.25 2.56 9.44
N ILE A 92 10.73 1.36 9.22
CA ILE A 92 9.71 0.75 10.08
C ILE A 92 10.26 0.57 11.50
N GLN A 93 11.50 0.09 11.66
CA GLN A 93 12.13 -0.06 12.97
C GLN A 93 12.26 1.28 13.71
N LEU A 94 12.67 2.35 13.02
CA LEU A 94 12.74 3.70 13.59
C LEU A 94 11.37 4.24 13.99
N LEU A 95 10.33 3.98 13.20
CA LEU A 95 8.95 4.35 13.52
C LEU A 95 8.45 3.58 14.76
N MET A 96 8.69 2.28 14.83
CA MET A 96 8.31 1.45 15.98
C MET A 96 9.05 1.86 17.25
N LYS A 97 10.33 2.21 17.15
CA LYS A 97 11.17 2.62 18.29
C LYS A 97 10.81 4.02 18.79
N ASN A 98 10.73 5.00 17.90
CA ASN A 98 10.67 6.42 18.28
C ASN A 98 9.27 7.04 18.18
N ALA A 99 8.32 6.36 17.54
CA ALA A 99 6.93 6.79 17.41
C ALA A 99 5.91 5.66 17.71
N PRO A 100 6.09 4.86 18.78
CA PRO A 100 5.20 3.74 19.08
C PRO A 100 3.76 4.23 19.28
N GLY A 101 2.80 3.52 18.68
CA GLY A 101 1.38 3.87 18.77
C GLY A 101 0.96 5.16 18.06
N ARG A 102 1.89 5.88 17.40
CA ARG A 102 1.52 7.05 16.57
C ARG A 102 1.15 6.64 15.16
N VAL A 103 1.97 5.80 14.54
CA VAL A 103 1.83 5.39 13.13
C VAL A 103 1.24 3.99 12.99
N ILE A 104 1.65 3.06 13.85
CA ILE A 104 1.13 1.69 13.88
C ILE A 104 0.45 1.49 15.24
N ARG A 105 -0.87 1.36 15.23
CA ARG A 105 -1.66 1.13 16.46
C ARG A 105 -2.21 -0.29 16.48
N PRO A 106 -2.02 -1.05 17.58
CA PRO A 106 -2.49 -2.43 17.67
C PRO A 106 -3.99 -2.58 17.41
N ASN A 107 -4.81 -1.60 17.80
CA ASN A 107 -6.26 -1.64 17.59
C ASN A 107 -6.69 -1.49 16.13
N TRP A 108 -5.81 -0.99 15.25
CA TRP A 108 -6.02 -0.94 13.79
C TRP A 108 -5.62 -2.22 13.08
N LEU A 109 -5.07 -3.20 13.80
CA LEU A 109 -4.53 -4.42 13.21
C LEU A 109 -5.38 -5.63 13.58
N GLU A 110 -5.41 -6.60 12.69
CA GLU A 110 -6.02 -7.91 12.89
C GLU A 110 -5.09 -9.01 12.38
N ASP A 111 -5.16 -10.18 13.03
CA ASP A 111 -4.39 -11.35 12.64
C ASP A 111 -5.27 -12.25 11.78
N ARG A 112 -4.90 -12.40 10.51
CA ARG A 112 -5.57 -13.29 9.55
C ARG A 112 -4.77 -14.59 9.43
N GLN A 113 -5.45 -15.73 9.49
CA GLN A 113 -4.83 -17.02 9.21
C GLN A 113 -4.56 -17.13 7.71
N SER A 114 -3.38 -17.58 7.32
CA SER A 114 -3.03 -17.94 5.95
C SER A 114 -2.78 -19.44 5.91
N ASP A 115 -3.66 -20.18 5.23
CA ASP A 115 -3.52 -21.63 5.07
C ASP A 115 -2.34 -21.96 4.14
N ALA A 116 -2.17 -21.20 3.06
CA ALA A 116 -1.02 -21.26 2.15
C ALA A 116 0.36 -21.18 2.83
N THR A 117 0.47 -20.47 3.97
CA THR A 117 1.75 -20.33 4.68
C THR A 117 1.77 -21.00 6.05
N GLY A 118 0.63 -21.52 6.51
CA GLY A 118 0.44 -22.01 7.89
C GLY A 118 0.63 -20.94 8.96
N ALA A 119 0.71 -19.66 8.59
CA ALA A 119 1.08 -18.57 9.50
C ALA A 119 -0.09 -17.61 9.77
N ARG A 120 -0.03 -16.94 10.92
CA ARG A 120 -0.88 -15.78 11.21
C ARG A 120 -0.21 -14.52 10.69
N VAL A 121 -0.84 -13.87 9.73
CA VAL A 121 -0.36 -12.62 9.13
C VAL A 121 -1.11 -11.47 9.78
N ARG A 122 -0.36 -10.53 10.38
CA ARG A 122 -0.93 -9.30 10.91
C ARG A 122 -1.16 -8.30 9.77
N THR A 123 -2.39 -7.84 9.64
CA THR A 123 -2.82 -6.93 8.57
C THR A 123 -3.57 -5.73 9.16
N VAL A 124 -3.75 -4.67 8.37
CA VAL A 124 -4.60 -3.54 8.76
C VAL A 124 -6.06 -3.96 8.62
N LYS A 125 -6.87 -3.66 9.64
CA LYS A 125 -8.32 -3.84 9.60
C LYS A 125 -8.92 -3.05 8.45
N LEU A 126 -10.07 -3.52 7.97
CA LEU A 126 -10.86 -2.80 6.99
C LEU A 126 -11.33 -1.47 7.59
N ILE A 127 -11.20 -0.39 6.82
CA ILE A 127 -11.57 0.96 7.24
C ILE A 127 -13.05 1.23 6.91
N ALA A 128 -13.54 0.62 5.84
CA ALA A 128 -14.94 0.70 5.44
C ALA A 128 -15.72 -0.46 6.05
N GLU A 129 -16.79 -0.11 6.75
CA GLU A 129 -17.79 -1.02 7.28
C GLU A 129 -19.10 -0.74 6.53
N TRP A 130 -19.80 -1.81 6.14
CA TRP A 130 -21.11 -1.70 5.49
C TRP A 130 -22.15 -2.21 6.47
N ASP A 131 -23.18 -1.41 6.71
CA ASP A 131 -24.29 -1.82 7.55
C ASP A 131 -25.01 -3.00 6.89
N ASP A 132 -25.12 -4.11 7.63
CA ASP A 132 -26.16 -5.09 7.37
C ASP A 132 -27.51 -4.37 7.52
N ASN A 133 -28.48 -4.61 6.62
CA ASN A 133 -29.90 -4.19 6.72
C ASN A 133 -30.38 -2.91 5.99
N LEU A 134 -29.81 -2.48 4.86
CA LEU A 134 -30.52 -1.49 4.02
C LEU A 134 -31.79 -2.06 3.34
N ASP A 135 -31.84 -3.39 3.10
CA ASP A 135 -32.97 -4.06 2.43
C ASP A 135 -33.26 -5.50 2.95
N GLY A 136 -32.67 -5.87 4.09
CA GLY A 136 -32.74 -7.24 4.62
C GLY A 136 -31.75 -8.23 3.99
N SER A 137 -30.87 -7.76 3.10
CA SER A 137 -29.69 -8.52 2.69
C SER A 137 -28.57 -8.43 3.74
N GLN A 138 -27.76 -9.49 3.78
CA GLN A 138 -26.48 -9.47 4.49
C GLN A 138 -25.62 -8.37 3.85
N GLY A 139 -25.13 -7.43 4.66
CA GLY A 139 -24.26 -6.35 4.22
C GLY A 139 -23.00 -6.89 3.57
N VAL A 140 -22.36 -6.05 2.76
CA VAL A 140 -21.13 -6.43 2.06
C VAL A 140 -20.09 -6.84 3.10
N GLN A 141 -19.60 -8.07 2.99
CA GLN A 141 -18.50 -8.61 3.81
C GLN A 141 -17.20 -8.48 2.99
N PRO A 142 -16.54 -7.31 2.99
CA PRO A 142 -15.28 -7.12 2.30
C PRO A 142 -14.25 -8.12 2.82
N GLY A 143 -13.64 -8.86 1.91
CA GLY A 143 -12.69 -9.92 2.23
C GLY A 143 -12.02 -10.40 0.96
N PHE A 144 -10.98 -11.22 1.14
CA PHE A 144 -10.34 -11.89 0.03
C PHE A 144 -10.71 -13.37 0.10
N ASN A 145 -11.22 -13.93 -1.00
CA ASN A 145 -11.42 -15.38 -1.14
C ASN A 145 -10.08 -16.13 -1.11
N VAL A 146 -8.99 -15.42 -1.40
CA VAL A 146 -7.63 -15.93 -1.46
C VAL A 146 -6.76 -15.18 -0.46
N GLY A 147 -6.15 -15.90 0.46
CA GLY A 147 -5.36 -15.33 1.55
C GLY A 147 -3.98 -14.81 1.14
N THR A 148 -3.27 -14.18 2.09
CA THR A 148 -1.87 -13.79 1.91
C THR A 148 -1.01 -15.04 1.68
N ARG A 149 -0.09 -14.99 0.72
CA ARG A 149 0.82 -16.10 0.39
C ARG A 149 2.22 -15.60 0.03
N GLY A 150 3.20 -16.47 0.19
CA GLY A 150 4.59 -16.19 -0.15
C GLY A 150 4.86 -16.30 -1.65
N ASN A 151 6.01 -15.78 -2.08
CA ASN A 151 6.47 -15.97 -3.46
C ASN A 151 6.64 -17.46 -3.78
N GLY A 152 6.11 -17.90 -4.92
CA GLY A 152 6.26 -19.27 -5.41
C GLY A 152 5.29 -20.29 -4.82
N VAL A 153 4.33 -19.86 -3.99
CA VAL A 153 3.28 -20.75 -3.46
C VAL A 153 2.23 -21.11 -4.51
N ASP A 154 1.96 -20.21 -5.45
CA ASP A 154 0.99 -20.45 -6.51
C ASP A 154 1.55 -21.36 -7.61
N VAL A 155 0.68 -22.16 -8.20
CA VAL A 155 1.00 -22.84 -9.46
C VAL A 155 1.30 -21.80 -10.55
N ALA A 156 2.21 -22.14 -11.46
CA ALA A 156 2.57 -21.27 -12.59
C ALA A 156 1.50 -21.26 -13.71
N ARG A 157 0.22 -21.08 -13.35
CA ARG A 157 -0.91 -20.91 -14.26
C ARG A 157 -1.97 -19.98 -13.67
N TRP A 158 -2.74 -19.33 -14.54
CA TRP A 158 -3.93 -18.61 -14.10
C TRP A 158 -5.01 -19.61 -13.66
N PRO A 159 -5.63 -19.46 -12.48
CA PRO A 159 -6.84 -20.21 -12.15
C PRO A 159 -7.99 -19.87 -13.10
N GLU A 160 -8.83 -20.86 -13.38
CA GLU A 160 -10.08 -20.68 -14.13
C GLU A 160 -11.12 -19.91 -13.31
N ASP A 161 -11.06 -20.06 -11.98
CA ASP A 161 -11.89 -19.35 -11.01
C ASP A 161 -10.99 -18.54 -10.07
N LEU A 162 -11.07 -17.21 -10.16
CA LEU A 162 -10.29 -16.26 -9.35
C LEU A 162 -10.65 -16.31 -7.86
N LEU A 163 -11.76 -16.95 -7.50
CA LEU A 163 -12.19 -17.12 -6.12
C LEU A 163 -11.56 -18.35 -5.46
N GLN A 164 -10.84 -19.18 -6.23
CA GLN A 164 -10.22 -20.40 -5.71
C GLN A 164 -8.72 -20.20 -5.52
N GLU A 165 -8.25 -20.71 -4.38
CA GLU A 165 -6.82 -20.83 -4.11
C GLU A 165 -6.26 -22.04 -4.87
N VAL A 166 -5.19 -21.83 -5.65
CA VAL A 166 -4.50 -22.88 -6.41
C VAL A 166 -3.01 -22.84 -6.07
N VAL A 167 -2.63 -23.60 -5.05
CA VAL A 167 -1.25 -23.69 -4.55
C VAL A 167 -0.51 -24.89 -5.15
N ALA A 168 0.80 -24.74 -5.32
CA ALA A 168 1.69 -25.86 -5.64
C ALA A 168 1.89 -26.72 -4.37
N GLU A 169 1.83 -28.05 -4.52
CA GLU A 169 2.13 -29.01 -3.44
C GLU A 169 3.55 -28.85 -2.87
#